data_AF-A0A399GBA6-F1
#
_entry.id   AF-A0A399GBA6-F1
#
_cell.length_a   1.000
_cell.length_b   1.000
_cell.length_c   1.000
_cell.angle_alpha   90.00
_cell.angle_beta   90.00
_cell.angle_gamma   90.00
#
_symmetry.space_group_name_H-M   'P 1'
#
loop_
_entity.id
_entity.type
_entity.pdbx_description
1 polymer ?
#
loop_
_entity_poly.entity_id
_entity_poly.type
_entity_poly.pdbx_seq_one_letter_code
_entity_poly.pdbx_strand_id
1 'polypeptide(L)'
;MENIRKVDITFVWDSTWIRADTTGSVEAIFPALLRQRSKFVHQILLQAPDLREVTIHWHDSAQDDESTNLMLDNLEPFHTLPATVKVVEHYIVADATPRKRSVAGKRRVEFQNILDMGLDRLF
;
A
#
# COMPACT_ATOMS: atom_id res chain seq x y z
N MET A 1 13.31 18.33 -18.11
CA MET A 1 12.86 17.26 -17.20
C MET A 1 12.43 17.95 -15.93
N GLU A 2 11.18 17.81 -15.49
CA GLU A 2 10.74 18.42 -14.23
C GLU A 2 11.48 17.74 -13.08
N ASN A 3 12.11 18.55 -12.22
CA ASN A 3 12.82 18.01 -11.07
C ASN A 3 11.81 17.64 -9.99
N ILE A 4 11.61 16.34 -9.77
CA ILE A 4 10.78 15.82 -8.69
C ILE A 4 11.48 16.14 -7.36
N ARG A 5 10.90 17.07 -6.58
CA ARG A 5 11.45 17.50 -5.28
C ARG A 5 10.67 16.95 -4.10
N LYS A 6 9.36 16.76 -4.26
CA LYS A 6 8.44 16.29 -3.23
C LYS A 6 7.52 15.25 -3.82
N VAL A 7 7.26 14.18 -3.07
CA VAL A 7 6.37 13.11 -3.49
C VAL A 7 5.46 12.73 -2.33
N ASP A 8 4.17 12.63 -2.62
CA ASP A 8 3.20 12.03 -1.72
C ASP A 8 2.77 10.67 -2.29
N ILE A 9 2.95 9.62 -1.51
CA ILE A 9 2.63 8.24 -1.84
C ILE A 9 1.50 7.79 -0.94
N THR A 10 0.46 7.18 -1.49
CA THR A 10 -0.64 6.62 -0.69
C THR A 10 -0.71 5.12 -0.91
N PHE A 11 -0.47 4.37 0.16
CA PHE A 11 -0.76 2.94 0.23
C PHE A 11 -2.13 2.76 0.89
N VAL A 12 -2.98 1.96 0.26
CA VAL A 12 -4.30 1.62 0.79
C VAL A 12 -4.41 0.10 0.85
N TRP A 13 -4.59 -0.38 2.07
CA TRP A 13 -4.60 -1.77 2.42
C TRP A 13 -5.83 -2.11 3.25
N ASP A 14 -6.22 -3.39 3.21
CA ASP A 14 -7.40 -3.90 3.90
C ASP A 14 -7.05 -5.24 4.54
N SER A 15 -6.14 -5.21 5.52
CA SER A 15 -5.70 -6.40 6.27
C SER A 15 -6.86 -7.21 6.82
N THR A 16 -7.93 -6.58 7.32
CA THR A 16 -9.11 -7.28 7.85
C THR A 16 -9.81 -8.10 6.76
N TRP A 17 -10.01 -7.54 5.56
CA TRP A 17 -10.63 -8.28 4.46
C TRP A 17 -9.73 -9.39 3.91
N ILE A 18 -8.43 -9.13 3.79
CA ILE A 18 -7.45 -10.11 3.29
C ILE A 18 -7.37 -11.31 4.23
N ARG A 19 -7.29 -11.08 5.54
CA ARG A 19 -7.24 -12.13 6.56
C ARG A 19 -8.56 -12.90 6.69
N ALA A 20 -9.67 -12.33 6.24
CA ALA A 20 -10.96 -13.01 6.21
C ALA A 20 -11.10 -13.97 5.02
N ASP A 21 -10.16 -13.98 4.07
CA ASP A 21 -10.15 -14.94 2.96
C ASP A 21 -9.93 -16.37 3.46
N THR A 22 -10.88 -17.24 3.16
CA THR A 22 -10.80 -18.67 3.48
C THR A 22 -10.23 -19.51 2.35
N THR A 23 -9.99 -18.91 1.18
CA THR A 23 -9.43 -19.62 0.01
C THR A 23 -7.90 -19.65 0.02
N GLY A 24 -7.25 -18.84 0.86
CA GLY A 24 -5.79 -18.73 1.01
C GLY A 24 -5.07 -18.06 -0.17
N SER A 25 -5.80 -17.70 -1.23
CA SER A 25 -5.22 -17.10 -2.44
C SER A 25 -5.00 -15.60 -2.25
N VAL A 26 -5.90 -14.92 -1.55
CA VAL A 26 -5.83 -13.47 -1.32
C VAL A 26 -4.65 -13.14 -0.41
N GLU A 27 -4.46 -13.93 0.65
CA GLU A 27 -3.36 -13.77 1.61
C GLU A 27 -1.97 -13.96 0.98
N ALA A 28 -1.84 -14.83 -0.04
CA ALA A 28 -0.57 -15.02 -0.73
C ALA A 28 -0.30 -13.94 -1.81
N ILE A 29 -1.31 -13.60 -2.61
CA ILE A 29 -1.14 -12.81 -3.83
C ILE A 29 -1.02 -11.33 -3.54
N PHE A 30 -1.93 -10.79 -2.72
CA PHE A 30 -1.98 -9.34 -2.52
C PHE A 30 -0.71 -8.84 -1.82
N PRO A 31 -0.18 -9.46 -0.75
CA PRO A 31 1.07 -9.01 -0.13
C PRO A 31 2.25 -9.02 -1.10
N ALA A 32 2.34 -10.02 -1.99
CA ALA A 32 3.35 -10.05 -3.04
C ALA A 32 3.20 -8.87 -4.01
N LEU A 33 1.97 -8.57 -4.44
CA LEU A 33 1.67 -7.44 -5.32
C LEU A 33 1.99 -6.09 -4.67
N LEU A 34 1.67 -5.93 -3.39
CA LEU A 34 2.03 -4.75 -2.59
C LEU A 34 3.53 -4.55 -2.57
N ARG A 35 4.30 -5.60 -2.25
CA ARG A 35 5.76 -5.57 -2.22
C ARG A 35 6.36 -5.21 -3.57
N GLN A 36 5.86 -5.81 -4.65
CA GLN A 36 6.32 -5.51 -6.01
C GLN A 36 6.08 -4.05 -6.38
N ARG A 37 4.89 -3.52 -6.10
CA ARG A 37 4.54 -2.11 -6.39
C ARG A 37 5.35 -1.15 -5.54
N SER A 38 5.52 -1.46 -4.25
CA SER A 38 6.34 -0.67 -3.32
C SER A 38 7.78 -0.57 -3.83
N LYS A 39 8.37 -1.71 -4.21
CA LYS A 39 9.71 -1.78 -4.80
C LYS A 39 9.84 -0.99 -6.10
N PHE A 40 8.84 -1.08 -6.98
CA PHE A 40 8.85 -0.35 -8.25
C PHE A 40 8.83 1.18 -8.02
N VAL A 41 7.98 1.66 -7.11
CA VAL A 41 7.93 3.09 -6.76
C VAL A 41 9.26 3.54 -6.15
N HIS A 42 9.84 2.76 -5.23
CA HIS A 42 11.16 3.05 -4.66
C HIS A 42 12.24 3.19 -5.73
N GLN A 43 12.28 2.27 -6.70
CA GLN A 43 13.24 2.31 -7.81
C GLN A 43 13.09 3.56 -8.68
N ILE A 44 11.86 4.04 -8.91
CA ILE A 44 11.63 5.31 -9.63
C ILE A 44 12.19 6.47 -8.83
N LEU A 45 11.93 6.53 -7.51
CA LEU A 45 12.36 7.63 -6.66
C LEU A 45 13.89 7.68 -6.49
N LEU A 46 14.57 6.54 -6.54
CA LEU A 46 16.04 6.50 -6.58
C LEU A 46 16.64 7.22 -7.80
N GLN A 47 15.88 7.37 -8.88
CA GLN A 47 16.31 8.08 -10.09
C GLN A 47 15.99 9.59 -10.06
N ALA A 48 15.46 10.10 -8.94
CA ALA A 48 15.12 11.51 -8.77
C ALA A 48 16.23 12.26 -8.00
N PRO A 49 17.21 12.89 -8.68
CA PRO A 49 18.39 13.49 -8.02
C PRO A 49 18.05 14.70 -7.13
N ASP A 50 16.92 15.35 -7.40
CA ASP A 50 16.46 16.55 -6.70
C ASP A 50 15.44 16.22 -5.60
N LEU A 51 15.17 14.95 -5.33
CA LEU A 51 14.19 14.51 -4.33
C LEU A 51 14.63 14.96 -2.93
N ARG A 52 13.72 15.60 -2.20
CA ARG A 52 13.99 16.14 -0.85
C ARG A 52 13.01 15.64 0.19
N GLU A 53 11.75 15.43 -0.19
CA GLU A 53 10.69 15.05 0.74
C GLU A 53 9.84 13.93 0.14
N VAL A 54 9.57 12.91 0.93
CA VAL A 54 8.65 11.82 0.62
C VAL A 54 7.68 11.66 1.78
N THR A 55 6.40 11.91 1.55
CA THR A 55 5.34 11.58 2.51
C THR A 55 4.67 10.29 2.09
N ILE A 56 4.64 9.31 2.98
CA ILE A 56 3.96 8.04 2.77
C ILE A 56 2.73 8.02 3.65
N HIS A 57 1.56 8.02 3.02
CA HIS A 57 0.28 7.79 3.68
C HIS A 57 -0.01 6.29 3.66
N TRP A 58 0.00 5.66 4.84
CA TRP A 58 -0.35 4.26 5.00
C TRP A 58 -1.77 4.14 5.53
N HIS A 59 -2.68 3.59 4.74
CA HIS A 59 -4.03 3.29 5.17
C HIS A 59 -4.22 1.80 5.35
N ASP A 60 -4.70 1.37 6.51
CA ASP A 60 -5.07 -0.02 6.77
C ASP A 60 -6.37 -0.12 7.60
N SER A 61 -7.08 -1.22 7.43
CA SER A 61 -8.24 -1.64 8.24
C SER A 61 -7.89 -2.32 9.56
N ALA A 62 -6.64 -2.76 9.73
CA ALA A 62 -6.16 -3.36 10.97
C ALA A 62 -5.08 -2.49 11.61
N GLN A 63 -5.05 -2.51 12.95
CA GLN A 63 -4.03 -1.85 13.77
C GLN A 63 -3.54 -2.85 14.82
N ASP A 64 -2.78 -3.83 14.35
CA ASP A 64 -2.14 -4.87 15.15
C ASP A 64 -0.68 -5.10 14.71
N ASP A 65 0.04 -5.91 15.47
CA ASP A 65 1.47 -6.17 15.24
C ASP A 65 1.74 -6.72 13.83
N GLU A 66 0.86 -7.57 13.31
CA GLU A 66 1.02 -8.14 11.97
C GLU A 66 0.85 -7.07 10.86
N SER A 67 -0.16 -6.20 10.98
CA SER A 67 -0.35 -5.07 10.04
C SER A 67 0.81 -4.07 10.12
N THR A 68 1.35 -3.87 11.32
CA THR A 68 2.51 -2.99 11.56
C THR A 68 3.76 -3.57 10.91
N ASN A 69 4.03 -4.86 11.09
CA ASN A 69 5.16 -5.55 10.45
C ASN A 69 5.04 -5.51 8.93
N LEU A 70 3.84 -5.74 8.38
CA LEU A 70 3.61 -5.64 6.95
C LEU A 70 3.95 -4.24 6.42
N MET A 71 3.54 -3.18 7.13
CA MET A 71 3.90 -1.81 6.76
C MET A 71 5.43 -1.64 6.77
N LEU A 72 6.09 -2.00 7.87
CA LEU A 72 7.54 -1.83 8.03
C LEU A 72 8.32 -2.56 6.92
N ASP A 73 7.99 -3.82 6.64
CA ASP A 73 8.63 -4.62 5.59
C ASP A 73 8.51 -3.99 4.19
N ASN A 74 7.39 -3.30 3.92
CA ASN A 74 7.16 -2.67 2.62
C ASN A 74 7.76 -1.27 2.51
N LEU A 75 7.92 -0.57 3.64
CA LEU A 75 8.40 0.82 3.67
C LEU A 75 9.88 0.94 4.02
N GLU A 76 10.51 -0.09 4.59
CA GLU A 76 11.94 -0.10 4.94
C GLU A 76 12.85 0.42 3.82
N PRO A 77 12.69 0.01 2.54
CA PRO A 77 13.57 0.51 1.47
C PRO A 77 13.49 2.02 1.25
N PHE A 78 12.36 2.68 1.55
CA PHE A 78 12.21 4.11 1.33
C PHE A 78 13.16 4.93 2.20
N HIS A 79 13.59 4.40 3.35
CA HIS A 79 14.57 5.07 4.20
C HIS A 79 15.97 5.17 3.57
N THR A 80 16.23 4.47 2.46
CA THR A 80 17.49 4.61 1.71
C THR A 80 17.45 5.74 0.68
N LEU A 81 16.31 6.41 0.49
CA LEU A 81 16.19 7.52 -0.45
C LEU A 81 16.98 8.74 0.05
N PRO A 82 17.56 9.57 -0.84
CA PRO A 82 18.26 10.79 -0.47
C PRO A 82 17.29 11.93 -0.07
N ALA A 83 16.26 11.61 0.71
CA ALA A 83 15.15 12.50 1.03
C ALA A 83 14.66 12.29 2.48
N THR A 84 14.05 13.30 3.06
CA THR A 84 13.31 13.15 4.33
C THR A 84 12.05 12.33 4.07
N VAL A 85 11.96 11.16 4.68
CA VAL A 85 10.80 10.28 4.60
C VAL A 85 9.93 10.48 5.84
N LYS A 86 8.64 10.76 5.64
CA LYS A 86 7.64 10.84 6.69
C LYS A 86 6.54 9.83 6.42
N VAL A 87 6.25 8.98 7.40
CA VAL A 87 5.11 8.05 7.34
C VAL A 87 3.95 8.65 8.14
N VAL A 88 2.75 8.62 7.57
CA VAL A 88 1.49 9.05 8.19
C VAL A 88 0.53 7.88 8.13
N GLU A 89 0.23 7.31 9.28
CA GLU A 89 -0.65 6.16 9.42
C GLU A 89 -2.11 6.58 9.56
N HIS A 90 -3.01 5.86 8.88
CA HIS A 90 -4.44 6.10 8.83
C HIS A 90 -5.19 4.78 9.02
N TYR A 91 -5.59 4.47 10.24
CA TYR A 91 -6.32 3.25 10.54
C TYR A 91 -7.84 3.45 10.44
N ILE A 92 -8.50 2.50 9.79
CA ILE A 92 -9.95 2.41 9.73
C ILE A 92 -10.39 1.48 10.86
N VAL A 93 -11.30 1.97 11.71
CA VAL A 93 -11.83 1.18 12.83
C VAL A 93 -12.32 -0.18 12.33
N ALA A 94 -11.90 -1.28 12.97
CA ALA A 94 -12.13 -2.66 12.54
C ALA A 94 -13.61 -3.00 12.23
N ASP A 95 -14.55 -2.37 12.94
CA ASP A 95 -16.00 -2.58 12.77
C ASP A 95 -16.67 -1.60 11.79
N ALA A 96 -15.92 -0.63 11.28
CA ALA A 96 -16.44 0.29 10.29
C ALA A 96 -16.35 -0.35 8.90
N THR A 97 -17.47 -0.84 8.38
CA THR A 97 -17.55 -1.16 6.95
C THR A 97 -17.14 0.07 6.16
N PRO A 98 -16.05 0.04 5.37
CA PRO A 98 -15.62 1.21 4.64
C PRO A 98 -16.76 1.68 3.73
N ARG A 99 -17.27 2.90 3.97
CA ARG A 99 -18.32 3.46 3.11
C ARG A 99 -17.84 3.37 1.66
N LYS A 100 -18.68 2.98 0.71
CA LYS A 100 -18.30 2.78 -0.71
C LYS A 100 -17.54 3.96 -1.35
N ARG A 101 -17.70 5.19 -0.81
CA ARG A 101 -17.01 6.41 -1.27
C ARG A 101 -15.69 6.71 -0.55
N SER A 102 -15.38 6.05 0.57
CA SER A 102 -14.11 6.21 1.29
C SER A 102 -12.95 5.61 0.49
N VAL A 103 -11.73 6.03 0.80
CA VAL A 103 -10.51 5.56 0.13
C VAL A 103 -10.39 4.03 0.20
N ALA A 104 -10.58 3.45 1.38
CA ALA A 104 -10.57 1.99 1.52
C ALA A 104 -11.79 1.30 0.91
N GLY A 105 -12.98 1.91 0.94
CA GLY A 105 -14.16 1.33 0.28
C GLY A 105 -13.98 1.22 -1.23
N LYS A 106 -13.35 2.22 -1.85
CA LYS A 106 -12.96 2.16 -3.27
C LYS A 106 -11.89 1.11 -3.51
N ARG A 107 -10.91 0.97 -2.61
CA ARG A 107 -9.83 -0.02 -2.75
C ARG A 107 -10.32 -1.46 -2.60
N ARG A 108 -11.24 -1.73 -1.67
CA ARG A 108 -11.89 -3.04 -1.54
C ARG A 108 -12.66 -3.42 -2.81
N VAL A 109 -13.38 -2.47 -3.41
CA VAL A 109 -14.04 -2.70 -4.71
C VAL A 109 -13.02 -3.00 -5.81
N GLU A 110 -11.88 -2.31 -5.82
CA GLU A 110 -10.81 -2.59 -6.78
C GLU A 110 -10.18 -3.98 -6.58
N PHE A 111 -9.91 -4.38 -5.33
CA PHE A 111 -9.40 -5.73 -5.02
C PHE A 111 -10.41 -6.81 -5.41
N GLN A 112 -11.69 -6.60 -5.12
CA GLN A 112 -12.75 -7.52 -5.55
C GLN A 112 -12.82 -7.61 -7.09
N ASN A 113 -12.72 -6.46 -7.79
CA ASN A 113 -12.70 -6.46 -9.26
C ASN A 113 -11.50 -7.24 -9.83
N ILE A 114 -10.33 -7.15 -9.20
CA ILE A 114 -9.14 -7.92 -9.61
C ILE A 114 -9.43 -9.43 -9.50
N LEU A 115 -10.07 -9.86 -8.42
CA LEU A 115 -10.48 -11.26 -8.25
C LEU A 115 -11.54 -11.66 -9.29
N ASP A 116 -12.57 -10.84 -9.48
CA ASP A 116 -13.69 -11.11 -10.38
C ASP A 116 -13.26 -11.18 -11.86
N MET A 117 -12.21 -10.44 -12.24
CA MET A 117 -11.65 -10.44 -13.60
C MET A 117 -10.69 -11.61 -13.87
N GLY A 118 -10.33 -12.39 -12.84
CA GLY A 118 -9.32 -13.43 -12.92
C GLY A 118 -7.89 -12.89 -12.77
N LEU A 119 -7.07 -13.61 -12.01
CA LEU A 119 -5.68 -13.25 -11.69
C LEU A 119 -4.75 -13.30 -12.91
N ASP A 120 -5.17 -13.99 -13.96
CA ASP A 120 -4.45 -14.22 -15.22
C ASP A 120 -4.08 -12.93 -15.96
N ARG A 121 -4.70 -11.79 -15.59
CA ARG A 121 -4.51 -10.47 -16.22
C ARG A 121 -3.61 -9.53 -15.42
N LEU A 122 -3.03 -9.99 -14.31
CA LEU A 122 -2.14 -9.19 -13.45
C LEU A 122 -0.68 -9.15 -13.95
N PHE A 123 -0.35 -9.89 -15.01
CA PHE A 123 0.98 -9.99 -15.62
C PHE A 123 0.95 -9.63 -17.11
#